data_AF-K0C9L4-F1
#
_entry.id   AF-K0C9L4-F1
#
_cell.length_a   1.000
_cell.length_b   1.000
_cell.length_c   1.000
_cell.angle_alpha   90.00
_cell.angle_beta   90.00
_cell.angle_gamma   90.00
#
_symmetry.space_group_name_H-M   'P 1'
#
loop_
_entity.id
_entity.type
_entity.pdbx_description
1 polymer ?
#
loop_
_entity_poly.entity_id
_entity_poly.type
_entity_poly.pdbx_seq_one_letter_code
_entity_poly.pdbx_strand_id
1 'polypeptide(L)'
;MSLFTIGSTRARALTPVLLASALAACGGGGGSSGSGGGQEPFVSLNNENTGPLLYLALEGSLGMVPVQMHAIMLPDLEGECTQGSITVVYGTNDIPTSATANNCTLSGENTDPVTLAGTVRYDFEGDSTLEVDTSGFNLVAGNPVEANILISGEFDYAMDAVDHFADTDLQIDAQGPSQSGEGEYNANWHVEDLKTTWDYSSENVIYTVEGTLLVNGRSEKVSITTADPLTRNLDQEFCPESGEIRLRGANNTHAEVLVEHRDGIVVTINGVATNYTCEQFEAYMIEAENSFIQ
;
A
#
# COMPACT_ATOMS: atom_id res chain seq x y z
N MET A 1 -58.39 22.05 28.04
CA MET A 1 -58.40 23.52 27.90
C MET A 1 -57.14 23.89 27.13
N SER A 2 -57.16 23.83 25.79
CA SER A 2 -57.60 24.90 24.84
C SER A 2 -56.75 26.17 25.01
N LEU A 3 -55.69 26.35 24.21
CA LEU A 3 -55.62 26.93 22.84
C LEU A 3 -55.47 28.45 22.86
N PHE A 4 -54.37 28.94 22.28
CA PHE A 4 -54.43 30.05 21.34
C PHE A 4 -53.51 29.76 20.14
N THR A 5 -54.11 29.94 18.98
CA THR A 5 -53.63 29.71 17.61
C THR A 5 -53.84 31.01 16.86
N ILE A 6 -52.87 31.48 16.05
CA ILE A 6 -53.01 32.28 14.81
C ILE A 6 -51.66 32.05 14.07
N GLY A 7 -51.47 31.50 12.86
CA GLY A 7 -52.26 31.48 11.62
C GLY A 7 -51.90 32.70 10.76
N SER A 8 -50.97 32.65 9.80
CA SER A 8 -51.32 32.41 8.38
C SER A 8 -50.11 32.39 7.42
N THR A 9 -50.00 31.29 6.65
CA THR A 9 -49.81 31.19 5.19
C THR A 9 -48.97 32.22 4.40
N ARG A 10 -47.95 31.70 3.69
CA ARG A 10 -47.87 31.79 2.22
C ARG A 10 -47.09 30.62 1.63
N ALA A 11 -47.77 29.88 0.77
CA ALA A 11 -47.25 28.82 -0.09
C ALA A 11 -46.66 29.40 -1.39
N ARG A 12 -45.55 28.81 -1.84
CA ARG A 12 -45.17 28.53 -3.25
C ARG A 12 -44.24 27.31 -3.16
N ALA A 13 -44.67 26.07 -3.40
CA ALA A 13 -45.10 25.48 -4.66
C ALA A 13 -44.18 25.85 -5.82
N LEU A 14 -43.30 24.92 -6.21
CA LEU A 14 -42.90 24.61 -7.59
C LEU A 14 -42.20 23.24 -7.58
N THR A 15 -42.94 22.20 -7.97
CA THR A 15 -42.45 20.86 -8.32
C THR A 15 -42.01 20.85 -9.82
N PRO A 16 -41.47 19.74 -10.35
CA PRO A 16 -40.19 19.64 -11.09
C PRO A 16 -40.42 19.59 -12.62
N VAL A 17 -39.57 18.87 -13.35
CA VAL A 17 -39.54 18.59 -14.81
C VAL A 17 -38.63 19.60 -15.53
N LEU A 18 -37.46 19.20 -16.06
CA LEU A 18 -37.34 18.46 -17.31
C LEU A 18 -36.00 17.75 -17.45
N LEU A 19 -36.09 16.50 -17.92
CA LEU A 19 -35.06 15.79 -18.67
C LEU A 19 -34.48 16.70 -19.78
N ALA A 20 -33.16 16.69 -19.94
CA ALA A 20 -32.52 16.91 -21.23
C ALA A 20 -31.27 16.02 -21.33
N SER A 21 -31.48 14.79 -21.77
CA SER A 21 -30.48 14.05 -22.53
C SER A 21 -30.16 14.80 -23.82
N ALA A 22 -28.91 15.18 -24.03
CA ALA A 22 -28.39 15.53 -25.34
C ALA A 22 -26.95 15.01 -25.47
N LEU A 23 -26.80 13.97 -26.28
CA LEU A 23 -25.55 13.63 -26.94
C LEU A 23 -25.03 14.87 -27.69
N ALA A 24 -23.76 15.19 -27.49
CA ALA A 24 -22.97 15.87 -28.51
C ALA A 24 -21.54 15.30 -28.46
N ALA A 25 -21.26 14.40 -29.38
CA ALA A 25 -19.90 14.12 -29.80
C ALA A 25 -19.42 15.24 -30.74
N CYS A 26 -18.10 15.43 -30.73
CA CYS A 26 -17.26 16.05 -31.75
C CYS A 26 -16.98 17.57 -31.64
N GLY A 27 -15.73 17.90 -31.31
CA GLY A 27 -15.01 19.00 -31.98
C GLY A 27 -14.33 20.07 -31.12
N GLY A 28 -13.06 19.82 -30.75
CA GLY A 28 -11.94 20.72 -31.08
C GLY A 28 -11.76 22.05 -30.33
N GLY A 29 -10.77 22.06 -29.43
CA GLY A 29 -9.62 22.99 -29.49
C GLY A 29 -9.81 24.45 -29.03
N GLY A 30 -9.16 24.79 -27.91
CA GLY A 30 -8.91 26.19 -27.52
C GLY A 30 -8.30 26.27 -26.13
N GLY A 31 -6.97 26.40 -26.06
CA GLY A 31 -6.19 26.34 -24.83
C GLY A 31 -6.55 27.39 -23.79
N SER A 32 -6.49 26.98 -22.53
CA SER A 32 -6.14 27.84 -21.42
C SER A 32 -5.06 27.13 -20.62
N SER A 33 -3.90 27.79 -20.58
CA SER A 33 -2.78 27.47 -19.70
C SER A 33 -3.24 27.58 -18.25
N GLY A 34 -3.53 26.44 -17.63
CA GLY A 34 -3.81 26.29 -16.22
C GLY A 34 -2.83 25.31 -15.62
N SER A 35 -2.17 25.74 -14.55
CA SER A 35 -1.29 24.98 -13.64
C SER A 35 -1.60 23.48 -13.60
N GLY A 36 -0.65 22.66 -14.04
CA GLY A 36 -0.79 21.20 -14.13
C GLY A 36 -0.89 20.54 -12.76
N GLY A 37 -2.11 20.41 -12.25
CA GLY A 37 -2.51 19.27 -11.44
C GLY A 37 -3.16 18.26 -12.38
N GLY A 38 -2.34 17.52 -13.12
CA GLY A 38 -2.85 16.44 -13.97
C GLY A 38 -3.10 15.23 -13.09
N GLN A 39 -4.36 14.90 -12.80
CA GLN A 39 -4.67 13.60 -12.21
C GLN A 39 -4.17 12.51 -13.16
N GLU A 40 -3.34 11.61 -12.64
CA GLU A 40 -2.83 10.44 -13.33
C GLU A 40 -4.03 9.61 -13.86
N PRO A 41 -4.05 9.24 -15.15
CA PRO A 41 -5.12 8.41 -15.69
C PRO A 41 -5.12 7.02 -15.02
N PHE A 42 -6.29 6.42 -14.87
CA PHE A 42 -6.35 5.04 -14.40
C PHE A 42 -5.86 4.07 -15.49
N VAL A 43 -5.13 3.03 -15.10
CA VAL A 43 -4.71 1.93 -16.00
C VAL A 43 -5.92 1.08 -16.40
N SER A 44 -5.98 0.61 -17.64
CA SER A 44 -6.99 -0.39 -18.03
C SER A 44 -6.49 -1.79 -17.70
N LEU A 45 -7.19 -2.51 -16.82
CA LEU A 45 -6.82 -3.86 -16.38
C LEU A 45 -7.17 -4.90 -17.45
N ASN A 46 -6.23 -5.78 -17.75
CA ASN A 46 -6.35 -6.87 -18.71
C ASN A 46 -5.45 -8.06 -18.30
N ASN A 47 -5.49 -9.16 -19.06
CA ASN A 47 -4.74 -10.38 -18.70
C ASN A 47 -3.21 -10.21 -18.74
N GLU A 48 -2.69 -9.18 -19.41
CA GLU A 48 -1.24 -8.96 -19.56
C GLU A 48 -0.67 -8.14 -18.38
N ASN A 49 -1.44 -7.23 -17.80
CA ASN A 49 -0.97 -6.35 -16.71
C ASN A 49 -1.56 -6.68 -15.33
N THR A 50 -2.65 -7.44 -15.24
CA THR A 50 -3.33 -7.67 -13.96
C THR A 50 -2.50 -8.50 -13.00
N GLY A 51 -1.76 -9.50 -13.48
CA GLY A 51 -0.89 -10.33 -12.63
C GLY A 51 0.15 -9.50 -11.88
N PRO A 52 1.01 -8.72 -12.57
CA PRO A 52 1.98 -7.84 -11.93
C PRO A 52 1.35 -6.81 -10.99
N LEU A 53 0.18 -6.25 -11.32
CA LEU A 53 -0.51 -5.30 -10.45
C LEU A 53 -1.07 -5.97 -9.18
N LEU A 54 -1.59 -7.19 -9.28
CA LEU A 54 -2.00 -7.99 -8.12
C LEU A 54 -0.80 -8.36 -7.25
N TYR A 55 0.34 -8.71 -7.85
CA TYR A 55 1.58 -8.98 -7.13
C TYR A 55 2.02 -7.76 -6.31
N LEU A 56 2.08 -6.56 -6.91
CA LEU A 56 2.41 -5.33 -6.18
C LEU A 56 1.38 -5.00 -5.09
N ALA A 57 0.09 -5.22 -5.34
CA ALA A 57 -0.95 -4.95 -4.35
C ALA A 57 -0.92 -5.91 -3.16
N LEU A 58 -0.61 -7.19 -3.37
CA LEU A 58 -0.54 -8.21 -2.33
C LEU A 58 0.84 -8.25 -1.67
N GLU A 59 1.88 -8.54 -2.43
CA GLU A 59 3.25 -8.72 -1.92
C GLU A 59 3.95 -7.40 -1.67
N GLY A 60 3.73 -6.40 -2.53
CA GLY A 60 4.31 -5.07 -2.33
C GLY A 60 3.78 -4.39 -1.06
N SER A 61 2.48 -4.51 -0.79
CA SER A 61 1.91 -4.00 0.47
C SER A 61 2.46 -4.76 1.68
N LEU A 62 2.66 -6.07 1.56
CA LEU A 62 3.21 -6.87 2.65
C LEU A 62 4.68 -6.58 2.94
N GLY A 63 5.51 -6.48 1.89
CA GLY A 63 6.95 -6.25 2.00
C GLY A 63 7.31 -4.85 2.48
N MET A 64 6.42 -3.86 2.32
CA MET A 64 6.66 -2.48 2.73
C MET A 64 6.64 -2.30 4.25
N VAL A 65 5.74 -2.99 4.95
CA VAL A 65 5.48 -2.77 6.39
C VAL A 65 6.68 -3.06 7.29
N PRO A 66 7.46 -4.14 7.11
CA PRO A 66 8.68 -4.33 7.87
C PRO A 66 9.63 -3.12 7.79
N VAL A 67 9.73 -2.46 6.63
CA VAL A 67 10.58 -1.27 6.45
C VAL A 67 10.02 -0.07 7.19
N GLN A 68 8.71 0.17 7.10
CA GLN A 68 8.04 1.25 7.83
C GLN A 68 8.17 1.06 9.35
N MET A 69 7.99 -0.15 9.86
CA MET A 69 8.17 -0.48 11.27
C MET A 69 9.59 -0.20 11.76
N HIS A 70 10.63 -0.57 10.99
CA HIS A 70 12.00 -0.23 11.35
C HIS A 70 12.28 1.28 11.27
N ALA A 71 11.61 2.01 10.37
CA ALA A 71 11.72 3.46 10.30
C ALA A 71 11.13 4.12 11.57
N ILE A 72 9.98 3.64 12.04
CA ILE A 72 9.32 4.09 13.28
C ILE A 72 10.20 3.80 14.51
N MET A 73 10.67 2.56 14.64
CA MET A 73 11.41 2.09 15.81
C MET A 73 12.88 2.54 15.84
N LEU A 74 13.36 3.23 14.81
CA LEU A 74 14.78 3.56 14.69
C LEU A 74 15.39 4.27 15.91
N PRO A 75 14.68 5.18 16.62
CA PRO A 75 15.21 5.81 17.83
C PRO A 75 15.47 4.81 18.96
N ASP A 76 14.61 3.81 19.11
CA ASP A 76 14.69 2.80 20.18
C ASP A 76 15.81 1.78 19.94
N LEU A 77 16.31 1.71 18.71
CA LEU A 77 17.40 0.83 18.29
C LEU A 77 18.80 1.46 18.47
N GLU A 78 18.88 2.67 19.04
CA GLU A 78 20.16 3.35 19.28
C GLU A 78 21.07 2.54 20.24
N GLY A 79 22.23 2.12 19.73
CA GLY A 79 23.19 1.31 20.49
C GLY A 79 23.06 -0.20 20.29
N GLU A 80 22.03 -0.67 19.59
CA GLU A 80 21.77 -2.10 19.32
C GLU A 80 22.53 -2.63 18.10
N CYS A 81 23.18 -1.76 17.31
CA CYS A 81 23.91 -2.15 16.12
C CYS A 81 25.14 -3.02 16.44
N THR A 82 25.24 -4.18 15.79
CA THR A 82 26.45 -5.02 15.80
C THR A 82 27.55 -4.46 14.90
N GLN A 83 27.16 -3.79 13.81
CA GLN A 83 28.01 -3.03 12.90
C GLN A 83 27.31 -1.73 12.52
N GLY A 84 28.08 -0.69 12.17
CA GLY A 84 27.53 0.63 11.87
C GLY A 84 27.08 1.37 13.12
N SER A 85 26.14 2.29 12.97
CA SER A 85 25.57 3.03 14.10
C SER A 85 24.20 3.63 13.77
N ILE A 86 23.42 3.90 14.81
CA ILE A 86 22.26 4.79 14.76
C ILE A 86 22.63 6.07 15.52
N THR A 87 22.13 7.20 15.06
CA THR A 87 22.25 8.49 15.76
C THR A 87 20.90 9.16 15.81
N VAL A 88 20.45 9.49 17.01
CA VAL A 88 19.15 10.13 17.24
C VAL A 88 19.34 11.60 17.61
N VAL A 89 18.52 12.45 17.02
CA VAL A 89 18.41 13.86 17.39
C VAL A 89 17.10 14.06 18.14
N TYR A 90 17.22 14.58 19.35
CA TYR A 90 16.10 14.87 20.23
C TYR A 90 15.78 16.37 20.22
N GLY A 91 14.50 16.68 20.16
CA GLY A 91 13.94 18.02 20.22
C GLY A 91 13.58 18.44 21.65
N THR A 92 12.46 19.15 21.79
CA THR A 92 11.97 19.60 23.10
C THR A 92 11.44 18.39 23.90
N ASN A 93 11.65 18.38 25.22
CA ASN A 93 11.23 17.30 26.13
C ASN A 93 11.81 15.92 25.79
N ASP A 94 12.99 15.87 25.17
CA ASP A 94 13.67 14.63 24.77
C ASP A 94 12.83 13.75 23.82
N ILE A 95 11.98 14.37 22.99
CA ILE A 95 11.22 13.69 21.94
C ILE A 95 12.09 13.57 20.69
N PRO A 96 12.24 12.37 20.07
CA PRO A 96 12.98 12.22 18.83
C PRO A 96 12.40 13.08 17.71
N THR A 97 13.24 13.81 16.96
CA THR A 97 12.82 14.57 15.77
C THR A 97 13.42 14.04 14.49
N SER A 98 14.52 13.28 14.59
CA SER A 98 15.10 12.56 13.47
C SER A 98 16.04 11.47 13.96
N ALA A 99 16.17 10.38 13.20
CA ALA A 99 17.18 9.36 13.42
C ALA A 99 17.86 8.98 12.10
N THR A 100 19.16 8.69 12.16
CA THR A 100 19.95 8.26 11.00
C THR A 100 20.62 6.93 11.28
N ALA A 101 20.33 5.94 10.44
CA ALA A 101 21.02 4.67 10.40
C ALA A 101 22.21 4.75 9.42
N ASN A 102 23.40 4.46 9.90
CA ASN A 102 24.63 4.41 9.11
C ASN A 102 25.06 2.96 8.93
N ASN A 103 24.38 2.23 8.03
CA ASN A 103 24.56 0.80 7.80
C ASN A 103 24.54 0.01 9.12
N CYS A 104 23.52 0.26 9.94
CA CYS A 104 23.34 -0.41 11.21
C CYS A 104 22.89 -1.85 10.98
N THR A 105 23.70 -2.82 11.39
CA THR A 105 23.34 -4.25 11.31
C THR A 105 22.82 -4.73 12.65
N LEU A 106 21.56 -5.15 12.70
CA LEU A 106 20.91 -5.75 13.86
C LEU A 106 21.05 -7.27 13.85
N SER A 107 21.09 -7.89 15.03
CA SER A 107 21.00 -9.35 15.14
C SER A 107 19.53 -9.76 14.99
N GLY A 108 19.15 -10.38 13.87
CA GLY A 108 17.76 -10.81 13.66
C GLY A 108 17.36 -11.98 14.55
N GLU A 109 16.04 -12.20 14.67
CA GLU A 109 15.46 -13.18 15.61
C GLU A 109 15.81 -14.65 15.30
N ASN A 110 16.39 -14.94 14.13
CA ASN A 110 16.81 -16.29 13.73
C ASN A 110 18.24 -16.34 13.14
N THR A 111 19.14 -15.48 13.62
CA THR A 111 20.54 -15.30 13.15
C THR A 111 20.72 -14.53 11.83
N ASP A 112 19.63 -14.23 11.14
CA ASP A 112 19.69 -13.52 9.87
C ASP A 112 19.77 -12.00 10.11
N PRO A 113 20.88 -11.35 9.74
CA PRO A 113 21.10 -9.95 10.06
C PRO A 113 20.19 -9.04 9.23
N VAL A 114 19.64 -8.00 9.84
CA VAL A 114 18.96 -6.92 9.12
C VAL A 114 19.88 -5.72 9.09
N THR A 115 20.10 -5.12 7.92
CA THR A 115 20.90 -3.89 7.79
C THR A 115 20.01 -2.71 7.43
N LEU A 116 20.08 -1.66 8.26
CA LEU A 116 19.34 -0.42 8.12
C LEU A 116 20.26 0.72 7.67
N ALA A 117 19.81 1.51 6.71
CA ALA A 117 20.51 2.70 6.27
C ALA A 117 19.53 3.81 5.89
N GLY A 118 19.91 5.07 6.11
CA GLY A 118 19.09 6.23 5.72
C GLY A 118 18.68 7.10 6.90
N THR A 119 17.91 8.14 6.60
CA THR A 119 17.44 9.11 7.60
C THR A 119 15.93 9.17 7.61
N VAL A 120 15.39 9.21 8.82
CA VAL A 120 13.97 9.35 9.11
C VAL A 120 13.76 10.60 9.94
N ARG A 121 12.68 11.33 9.67
CA ARG A 121 12.19 12.46 10.47
C ARG A 121 10.84 12.12 11.07
N TYR A 122 10.60 12.68 12.25
CA TYR A 122 9.41 12.41 13.05
C TYR A 122 8.73 13.73 13.37
N ASP A 123 7.44 13.84 13.06
CA ASP A 123 6.56 14.89 13.60
C ASP A 123 5.42 14.24 14.40
N PHE A 124 5.21 14.73 15.61
CA PHE A 124 4.19 14.18 16.51
C PHE A 124 2.95 15.06 16.40
N GLU A 125 2.02 14.63 15.54
CA GLU A 125 0.75 15.32 15.34
C GLU A 125 -0.25 14.97 16.45
N GLY A 126 -0.34 15.84 17.46
CA GLY A 126 -1.28 15.65 18.56
C GLY A 126 -0.89 14.50 19.50
N ASP A 127 -1.89 13.83 20.09
CA ASP A 127 -1.65 12.91 21.22
C ASP A 127 -1.37 11.45 20.80
N SER A 128 -1.56 11.06 19.53
CA SER A 128 -1.50 9.63 19.12
C SER A 128 -1.03 9.33 17.70
N THR A 129 -0.77 10.32 16.85
CA THR A 129 -0.30 10.10 15.48
C THR A 129 1.14 10.57 15.32
N LEU A 130 1.94 9.76 14.64
CA LEU A 130 3.33 10.01 14.30
C LEU A 130 3.43 10.12 12.77
N GLU A 131 3.71 11.31 12.27
CA GLU A 131 4.09 11.52 10.87
C GLU A 131 5.58 11.16 10.70
N VAL A 132 5.87 10.34 9.70
CA VAL A 132 7.21 9.82 9.41
C VAL A 132 7.63 10.20 7.99
N ASP A 133 8.66 11.03 7.85
CA ASP A 133 9.28 11.39 6.57
C ASP A 133 10.59 10.60 6.38
N THR A 134 10.67 9.86 5.29
CA THR A 134 11.82 9.04 4.90
C THR A 134 12.52 9.63 3.66
N SER A 135 13.80 9.98 3.82
CA SER A 135 14.65 10.44 2.73
C SER A 135 15.57 9.29 2.28
N GLY A 136 14.98 8.22 1.73
CA GLY A 136 15.70 7.03 1.29
C GLY A 136 16.11 6.13 2.45
N PHE A 137 15.11 5.64 3.19
CA PHE A 137 15.32 4.68 4.26
C PHE A 137 15.29 3.26 3.69
N ASN A 138 16.32 2.48 4.02
CA ASN A 138 16.65 1.24 3.36
C ASN A 138 16.75 0.11 4.38
N LEU A 139 16.08 -1.00 4.08
CA LEU A 139 16.17 -2.25 4.82
C LEU A 139 16.72 -3.33 3.89
N VAL A 140 17.81 -3.98 4.33
CA VAL A 140 18.33 -5.21 3.72
C VAL A 140 18.06 -6.34 4.69
N ALA A 141 17.14 -7.24 4.33
CA ALA A 141 16.95 -8.49 5.05
C ALA A 141 18.08 -9.45 4.68
N GLY A 142 18.67 -10.11 5.68
CA GLY A 142 19.62 -11.20 5.45
C GLY A 142 18.92 -12.44 4.86
N ASN A 143 19.73 -13.40 4.43
CA ASN A 143 19.36 -14.78 4.05
C ASN A 143 18.18 -15.30 4.92
N PRO A 144 17.16 -16.03 4.43
CA PRO A 144 17.06 -16.72 3.14
C PRO A 144 16.80 -15.83 1.93
N VAL A 145 16.38 -14.57 2.12
CA VAL A 145 16.06 -13.66 1.01
C VAL A 145 16.80 -12.35 1.22
N GLU A 146 17.85 -12.12 0.42
CA GLU A 146 18.56 -10.83 0.33
C GLU A 146 17.68 -9.80 -0.37
N ALA A 147 16.51 -9.50 0.20
CA ALA A 147 15.64 -8.43 -0.27
C ALA A 147 16.18 -7.10 0.26
N ASN A 148 16.43 -6.19 -0.68
CA ASN A 148 16.77 -4.82 -0.41
C ASN A 148 15.57 -3.94 -0.76
N ILE A 149 14.98 -3.29 0.24
CA ILE A 149 13.79 -2.47 0.11
C ILE A 149 14.13 -1.06 0.56
N LEU A 150 14.05 -0.11 -0.38
CA LEU A 150 14.25 1.31 -0.17
C LEU A 150 12.89 2.01 -0.23
N ILE A 151 12.57 2.79 0.79
CA ILE A 151 11.39 3.66 0.82
C ILE A 151 11.80 5.14 0.87
N SER A 152 11.03 5.98 0.18
CA SER A 152 11.17 7.44 0.27
C SER A 152 9.82 8.13 0.12
N GLY A 153 9.54 9.06 1.01
CA GLY A 153 8.26 9.76 1.11
C GLY A 153 7.77 9.79 2.55
N GLU A 154 6.48 10.02 2.74
CA GLU A 154 5.87 10.22 4.06
C GLU A 154 4.74 9.22 4.34
N PHE A 155 4.49 8.98 5.62
CA PHE A 155 3.34 8.20 6.08
C PHE A 155 3.01 8.57 7.53
N ASP A 156 1.73 8.43 7.87
CA ASP A 156 1.26 8.53 9.25
C ASP A 156 1.21 7.15 9.89
N TYR A 157 1.64 7.09 11.14
CA TYR A 157 1.55 5.91 11.99
C TYR A 157 0.76 6.22 13.26
N ALA A 158 -0.18 5.33 13.59
CA ALA A 158 -0.85 5.32 14.87
C ALA A 158 -0.90 3.90 15.41
N MET A 159 -0.56 3.74 16.69
CA MET A 159 -0.70 2.47 17.39
C MET A 159 -1.94 2.52 18.29
N ASP A 160 -2.96 1.74 17.94
CA ASP A 160 -4.15 1.52 18.77
C ASP A 160 -4.17 0.06 19.28
N ALA A 161 -5.14 -0.73 18.83
CA ALA A 161 -5.20 -2.17 19.08
C ALA A 161 -4.40 -2.99 18.03
N VAL A 162 -4.15 -2.37 16.88
CA VAL A 162 -3.44 -2.89 15.71
C VAL A 162 -2.57 -1.77 15.16
N ASP A 163 -1.54 -2.11 14.37
CA ASP A 163 -0.73 -1.10 13.70
C ASP A 163 -1.53 -0.48 12.54
N HIS A 164 -1.57 0.84 12.48
CA HIS A 164 -2.28 1.57 11.44
C HIS A 164 -1.33 2.54 10.74
N PHE A 165 -1.21 2.35 9.43
CA PHE A 165 -0.51 3.26 8.53
C PHE A 165 -1.55 3.99 7.70
N ALA A 166 -1.51 5.31 7.69
CA ALA A 166 -2.41 6.15 6.93
C ALA A 166 -1.62 7.16 6.10
N ASP A 167 -2.34 7.82 5.19
CA ASP A 167 -1.84 8.91 4.35
C ASP A 167 -0.42 8.61 3.81
N THR A 168 -0.21 7.35 3.40
CA THR A 168 1.09 6.82 2.99
C THR A 168 1.33 7.17 1.53
N ASP A 169 2.30 8.05 1.31
CA ASP A 169 2.76 8.55 0.02
C ASP A 169 4.23 8.18 -0.17
N LEU A 170 4.47 6.92 -0.57
CA LEU A 170 5.82 6.35 -0.68
C LEU A 170 6.19 5.99 -2.11
N GLN A 171 7.46 6.26 -2.44
CA GLN A 171 8.20 5.52 -3.46
C GLN A 171 8.84 4.29 -2.83
N ILE A 172 8.65 3.13 -3.44
CA ILE A 172 9.28 1.88 -3.02
C ILE A 172 10.13 1.36 -4.18
N ASP A 173 11.38 1.05 -3.87
CA ASP A 173 12.32 0.36 -4.73
C ASP A 173 12.72 -0.94 -4.04
N ALA A 174 12.27 -2.09 -4.57
CA ALA A 174 12.59 -3.41 -4.05
C ALA A 174 13.38 -4.23 -5.07
N GLN A 175 14.46 -4.84 -4.59
CA GLN A 175 15.29 -5.73 -5.38
C GLN A 175 15.73 -6.94 -4.56
N GLY A 176 15.90 -8.09 -5.19
CA GLY A 176 16.30 -9.31 -4.51
C GLY A 176 16.37 -10.51 -5.45
N PRO A 177 16.78 -11.68 -4.96
CA PRO A 177 16.70 -12.92 -5.72
C PRO A 177 15.22 -13.24 -6.02
N SER A 178 14.91 -13.58 -7.27
CA SER A 178 13.59 -14.09 -7.65
C SER A 178 13.30 -15.44 -7.00
N GLN A 179 12.04 -15.69 -6.68
CA GLN A 179 11.61 -16.97 -6.10
C GLN A 179 11.76 -18.14 -7.08
N SER A 180 11.67 -17.86 -8.38
CA SER A 180 11.93 -18.84 -9.44
C SER A 180 13.42 -19.21 -9.58
N GLY A 181 14.33 -18.41 -9.00
CA GLY A 181 15.77 -18.55 -9.17
C GLY A 181 16.26 -18.19 -10.58
N GLU A 182 15.41 -17.56 -11.40
CA GLU A 182 15.72 -17.20 -12.79
C GLU A 182 16.59 -15.93 -12.91
N GLY A 183 16.67 -15.13 -11.83
CA GLY A 183 17.49 -13.93 -11.77
C GLY A 183 17.24 -13.10 -10.51
N GLU A 184 17.58 -11.81 -10.60
CA GLU A 184 17.22 -10.80 -9.60
C GLU A 184 16.00 -10.02 -10.10
N TYR A 185 14.98 -9.87 -9.24
CA TYR A 185 13.87 -8.97 -9.53
C TYR A 185 14.26 -7.53 -9.16
N ASN A 186 13.71 -6.57 -9.90
CA ASN A 186 13.79 -5.15 -9.57
C ASN A 186 12.43 -4.49 -9.83
N ALA A 187 11.70 -4.26 -8.76
CA ALA A 187 10.38 -3.67 -8.76
C ALA A 187 10.43 -2.26 -8.16
N ASN A 188 9.97 -1.27 -8.93
CA ASN A 188 9.73 0.10 -8.47
C ASN A 188 8.24 0.38 -8.56
N TRP A 189 7.66 0.89 -7.47
CA TRP A 189 6.28 1.36 -7.47
C TRP A 189 6.09 2.54 -6.53
N HIS A 190 4.96 3.21 -6.70
CA HIS A 190 4.56 4.31 -5.84
C HIS A 190 3.17 4.04 -5.30
N VAL A 191 2.96 4.38 -4.04
CA VAL A 191 1.63 4.37 -3.42
C VAL A 191 1.25 5.80 -3.09
N GLU A 192 -0.04 6.11 -3.23
CA GLU A 192 -0.65 7.40 -2.90
C GLU A 192 -1.88 7.17 -2.02
N ASP A 193 -1.99 7.92 -0.91
CA ASP A 193 -3.06 7.84 0.09
C ASP A 193 -3.35 6.38 0.52
N LEU A 194 -2.27 5.60 0.74
CA LEU A 194 -2.42 4.21 1.16
C LEU A 194 -2.73 4.16 2.66
N LYS A 195 -3.74 3.36 2.98
CA LYS A 195 -4.21 3.06 4.33
C LYS A 195 -4.12 1.56 4.56
N THR A 196 -3.41 1.15 5.61
CA THR A 196 -3.28 -0.25 6.00
C THR A 196 -3.43 -0.45 7.49
N THR A 197 -4.07 -1.56 7.88
CA THR A 197 -4.11 -2.00 9.28
C THR A 197 -3.47 -3.37 9.40
N TRP A 198 -2.78 -3.64 10.50
CA TRP A 198 -1.97 -4.84 10.69
C TRP A 198 -2.17 -5.42 12.10
N ASP A 199 -2.81 -6.58 12.17
CA ASP A 199 -3.00 -7.36 13.40
C ASP A 199 -2.10 -8.60 13.37
N TYR A 200 -1.07 -8.60 14.19
CA TYR A 200 -0.12 -9.69 14.31
C TYR A 200 -0.62 -10.72 15.33
N SER A 201 -1.00 -11.90 14.83
CA SER A 201 -1.16 -13.10 15.66
C SER A 201 0.07 -14.01 15.51
N SER A 202 0.26 -14.98 16.41
CA SER A 202 1.54 -15.70 16.52
C SER A 202 2.05 -16.37 15.23
N GLU A 203 1.17 -16.75 14.32
CA GLU A 203 1.54 -17.39 13.03
C GLU A 203 0.93 -16.68 11.81
N ASN A 204 -0.04 -15.79 12.04
CA ASN A 204 -0.81 -15.15 10.98
C ASN A 204 -0.82 -13.63 11.15
N VAL A 205 -0.83 -12.93 10.03
CA VAL A 205 -1.11 -11.51 9.95
C VAL A 205 -2.48 -11.29 9.32
N ILE A 206 -3.30 -10.45 9.94
CA ILE A 206 -4.59 -10.02 9.40
C ILE A 206 -4.45 -8.56 9.01
N TYR A 207 -4.68 -8.24 7.74
CA TYR A 207 -4.45 -6.89 7.25
C TYR A 207 -5.50 -6.43 6.24
N THR A 208 -5.71 -5.13 6.21
CA THR A 208 -6.50 -4.45 5.18
C THR A 208 -5.59 -3.50 4.43
N VAL A 209 -5.88 -3.29 3.15
CA VAL A 209 -5.23 -2.29 2.31
C VAL A 209 -6.27 -1.54 1.49
N GLU A 210 -6.19 -0.22 1.49
CA GLU A 210 -6.98 0.68 0.66
C GLU A 210 -6.10 1.83 0.20
N GLY A 211 -6.15 2.20 -1.08
CA GLY A 211 -5.39 3.34 -1.58
C GLY A 211 -5.17 3.29 -3.08
N THR A 212 -4.14 3.98 -3.54
CA THR A 212 -3.79 4.06 -4.96
C THR A 212 -2.36 3.57 -5.19
N LEU A 213 -2.17 2.70 -6.18
CA LEU A 213 -0.87 2.34 -6.70
C LEU A 213 -0.64 3.13 -8.00
N LEU A 214 0.42 3.94 -8.04
CA LEU A 214 0.88 4.61 -9.26
C LEU A 214 1.90 3.71 -9.96
N VAL A 215 1.71 3.56 -11.27
CA VAL A 215 2.49 2.63 -12.12
C VAL A 215 3.04 3.36 -13.33
N ASN A 216 3.94 2.70 -14.07
CA ASN A 216 4.58 3.25 -15.26
C ASN A 216 5.28 4.60 -14.98
N GLY A 217 6.06 4.67 -13.90
CA GLY A 217 6.75 5.91 -13.50
C GLY A 217 5.78 7.04 -13.12
N ARG A 218 4.71 6.69 -12.41
CA ARG A 218 3.62 7.61 -11.99
C ARG A 218 2.79 8.18 -13.14
N SER A 219 2.78 7.53 -14.30
CA SER A 219 1.99 8.00 -15.43
C SER A 219 0.56 7.44 -15.45
N GLU A 220 0.29 6.39 -14.68
CA GLU A 220 -1.02 5.78 -14.54
C GLU A 220 -1.27 5.33 -13.10
N LYS A 221 -2.53 5.07 -12.75
CA LYS A 221 -2.90 4.56 -11.42
C LYS A 221 -3.93 3.44 -11.40
N VAL A 222 -3.90 2.64 -10.34
CA VAL A 222 -4.91 1.63 -10.01
C VAL A 222 -5.33 1.81 -8.56
N SER A 223 -6.63 1.72 -8.29
CA SER A 223 -7.13 1.74 -6.91
C SER A 223 -7.11 0.33 -6.35
N ILE A 224 -6.60 0.20 -5.11
CA ILE A 224 -6.56 -1.02 -4.33
C ILE A 224 -7.58 -0.88 -3.20
N THR A 225 -8.36 -1.93 -2.96
CA THR A 225 -9.27 -2.02 -1.81
C THR A 225 -9.35 -3.45 -1.32
N THR A 226 -9.47 -3.63 -0.02
CA THR A 226 -9.83 -4.89 0.60
C THR A 226 -11.29 -4.83 1.02
N ALA A 227 -12.10 -5.78 0.55
CA ALA A 227 -13.51 -5.85 0.93
C ALA A 227 -13.71 -6.66 2.21
N ASP A 228 -12.90 -7.72 2.36
CA ASP A 228 -12.74 -8.52 3.57
C ASP A 228 -11.24 -8.56 3.92
N PRO A 229 -10.86 -8.48 5.21
CA PRO A 229 -9.45 -8.50 5.61
C PRO A 229 -8.71 -9.74 5.10
N LEU A 230 -7.50 -9.52 4.60
CA LEU A 230 -6.62 -10.59 4.15
C LEU A 230 -5.96 -11.23 5.38
N THR A 231 -6.01 -12.56 5.46
CA THR A 231 -5.25 -13.32 6.45
C THR A 231 -4.14 -14.07 5.75
N ARG A 232 -2.91 -13.96 6.24
CA ARG A 232 -1.76 -14.66 5.70
C ARG A 232 -0.93 -15.30 6.80
N ASN A 233 -0.51 -16.53 6.58
CA ASN A 233 0.48 -17.20 7.40
C ASN A 233 1.88 -16.72 6.99
N LEU A 234 2.66 -16.18 7.93
CA LEU A 234 3.97 -15.59 7.61
C LEU A 234 5.03 -16.63 7.27
N ASP A 235 4.84 -17.90 7.65
CA ASP A 235 5.72 -19.01 7.28
C ASP A 235 5.41 -19.56 5.87
N GLN A 236 4.40 -19.01 5.18
CA GLN A 236 3.96 -19.47 3.86
C GLN A 236 4.10 -18.36 2.82
N GLU A 237 4.71 -18.72 1.69
CA GLU A 237 4.93 -17.80 0.57
C GLU A 237 3.65 -17.66 -0.26
N PHE A 238 3.30 -16.42 -0.61
CA PHE A 238 2.24 -15.99 -1.56
C PHE A 238 0.79 -16.42 -1.31
N CYS A 239 0.50 -17.52 -0.62
CA CYS A 239 -0.86 -18.00 -0.41
C CYS A 239 -1.56 -17.30 0.76
N PRO A 240 -2.66 -16.55 0.53
CA PRO A 240 -3.51 -16.09 1.60
C PRO A 240 -4.35 -17.26 2.16
N GLU A 241 -4.73 -17.17 3.43
CA GLU A 241 -5.64 -18.13 4.06
C GLU A 241 -7.11 -17.76 3.82
N SER A 242 -7.41 -16.45 3.80
CA SER A 242 -8.75 -15.91 3.54
C SER A 242 -8.70 -14.42 3.20
N GLY A 243 -9.81 -13.89 2.70
CA GLY A 243 -10.02 -12.45 2.49
C GLY A 243 -10.26 -12.09 1.03
N GLU A 244 -10.28 -10.79 0.75
CA GLU A 244 -10.58 -10.30 -0.59
C GLU A 244 -9.82 -9.01 -0.92
N ILE A 245 -9.12 -8.99 -2.05
CA ILE A 245 -8.52 -7.77 -2.61
C ILE A 245 -9.11 -7.45 -3.98
N ARG A 246 -9.38 -6.18 -4.22
CA ARG A 246 -9.94 -5.64 -5.45
C ARG A 246 -9.03 -4.57 -6.02
N LEU A 247 -8.81 -4.66 -7.33
CA LEU A 247 -8.19 -3.63 -8.14
C LEU A 247 -9.25 -2.98 -9.04
N ARG A 248 -9.23 -1.65 -9.10
CA ARG A 248 -10.09 -0.88 -10.01
C ARG A 248 -9.27 0.00 -10.93
N GLY A 249 -9.47 -0.20 -12.23
CA GLY A 249 -8.84 0.56 -13.31
C GLY A 249 -9.81 1.47 -14.07
N ALA A 250 -9.35 1.96 -15.22
CA ALA A 250 -10.13 2.80 -16.12
C ALA A 250 -11.29 2.03 -16.76
N ASN A 251 -12.29 2.76 -17.28
CA ASN A 251 -13.39 2.20 -18.07
C ASN A 251 -14.14 1.03 -17.40
N ASN A 252 -14.18 1.00 -16.06
CA ASN A 252 -14.73 -0.08 -15.24
C ASN A 252 -14.03 -1.45 -15.40
N THR A 253 -12.78 -1.46 -15.86
CA THR A 253 -11.96 -2.67 -15.74
C THR A 253 -11.65 -2.92 -14.26
N HIS A 254 -11.72 -4.18 -13.84
CA HIS A 254 -11.51 -4.58 -12.45
C HIS A 254 -10.82 -5.93 -12.41
N ALA A 255 -10.07 -6.15 -11.33
CA ALA A 255 -9.58 -7.46 -10.96
C ALA A 255 -9.88 -7.71 -9.48
N GLU A 256 -10.05 -8.98 -9.12
CA GLU A 256 -10.37 -9.40 -7.76
C GLU A 256 -9.66 -10.70 -7.48
N VAL A 257 -9.13 -10.84 -6.27
CA VAL A 257 -8.72 -12.12 -5.70
C VAL A 257 -9.56 -12.34 -4.46
N LEU A 258 -10.43 -13.35 -4.54
CA LEU A 258 -11.24 -13.81 -3.42
C LEU A 258 -10.64 -15.12 -2.90
N VAL A 259 -10.36 -15.18 -1.59
CA VAL A 259 -9.84 -16.37 -0.93
C VAL A 259 -10.87 -16.85 0.08
N GLU A 260 -11.61 -17.91 -0.29
CA GLU A 260 -12.59 -18.54 0.59
C GLU A 260 -11.88 -19.43 1.64
N HIS A 261 -10.82 -20.10 1.20
CA HIS A 261 -9.88 -20.86 1.99
C HIS A 261 -8.61 -21.10 1.14
N ARG A 262 -7.54 -21.65 1.74
CA ARG A 262 -6.24 -21.88 1.09
C ARG A 262 -6.30 -22.47 -0.33
N ASP A 263 -7.09 -23.53 -0.55
CA ASP A 263 -7.24 -24.16 -1.88
C ASP A 263 -8.47 -23.69 -2.68
N GLY A 264 -9.02 -22.54 -2.31
CA GLY A 264 -10.27 -21.96 -2.83
C GLY A 264 -10.04 -20.50 -3.19
N ILE A 265 -9.06 -20.25 -4.06
CA ILE A 265 -8.67 -18.92 -4.51
C ILE A 265 -9.31 -18.67 -5.87
N VAL A 266 -10.05 -17.56 -6.00
CA VAL A 266 -10.71 -17.16 -7.24
C VAL A 266 -10.11 -15.84 -7.70
N VAL A 267 -9.44 -15.86 -8.86
CA VAL A 267 -8.99 -14.64 -9.53
C VAL A 267 -10.00 -14.28 -10.60
N THR A 268 -10.61 -13.11 -10.49
CA THR A 268 -11.58 -12.59 -11.47
C THR A 268 -10.99 -11.39 -12.18
N ILE A 269 -10.92 -11.43 -13.51
CA ILE A 269 -10.44 -10.31 -14.34
C ILE A 269 -11.58 -9.91 -15.27
N ASN A 270 -12.09 -8.69 -15.13
CA ASN A 270 -13.17 -8.14 -15.94
C ASN A 270 -14.39 -9.08 -16.06
N GLY A 271 -14.76 -9.74 -14.95
CA GLY A 271 -15.87 -10.69 -14.87
C GLY A 271 -15.57 -12.12 -15.33
N VAL A 272 -14.33 -12.43 -15.71
CA VAL A 272 -13.89 -13.80 -16.02
C VAL A 272 -13.18 -14.38 -14.80
N ALA A 273 -13.85 -15.30 -14.11
CA ALA A 273 -13.34 -15.97 -12.92
C ALA A 273 -12.54 -17.24 -13.28
N THR A 274 -11.39 -17.41 -12.64
CA THR A 274 -10.55 -18.61 -12.72
C THR A 274 -10.25 -19.09 -11.30
N ASN A 275 -10.43 -20.39 -11.05
CA ASN A 275 -10.17 -20.99 -9.75
C ASN A 275 -8.73 -21.51 -9.70
N TYR A 276 -8.08 -21.30 -8.56
CA TYR A 276 -6.73 -21.73 -8.24
C TYR A 276 -6.72 -22.50 -6.92
N THR A 277 -5.96 -23.59 -6.90
CA THR A 277 -5.40 -24.13 -5.65
C THR A 277 -4.27 -23.22 -5.17
N CYS A 278 -3.80 -23.38 -3.94
CA CYS A 278 -2.67 -22.61 -3.43
C CYS A 278 -1.42 -22.77 -4.31
N GLU A 279 -1.04 -24.00 -4.68
CA GLU A 279 0.12 -24.27 -5.57
C GLU A 279 -0.02 -23.56 -6.94
N GLN A 280 -1.23 -23.53 -7.50
CA GLN A 280 -1.46 -22.84 -8.78
C GLN A 280 -1.43 -21.32 -8.63
N PHE A 281 -1.85 -20.79 -7.48
CA PHE A 281 -1.81 -19.37 -7.19
C PHE A 281 -0.39 -18.89 -6.91
N GLU A 282 0.40 -19.67 -6.18
CA GLU A 282 1.85 -19.44 -6.01
C GLU A 282 2.54 -19.36 -7.36
N ALA A 283 2.30 -20.33 -8.26
CA ALA A 283 2.86 -20.30 -9.61
C ALA A 283 2.44 -19.05 -10.41
N TYR A 284 1.19 -18.61 -10.24
CA TYR A 284 0.67 -17.38 -10.86
C TYR A 284 1.34 -16.11 -10.31
N MET A 285 1.62 -16.05 -9.00
CA MET A 285 2.34 -14.94 -8.38
C MET A 285 3.83 -14.93 -8.76
N ILE A 286 4.47 -16.10 -8.86
CA ILE A 286 5.86 -16.23 -9.34
C ILE A 286 5.96 -15.77 -10.81
N GLU A 287 5.01 -16.15 -11.67
CA GLU A 287 4.97 -15.64 -13.05
C GLU A 287 4.80 -14.11 -13.10
N ALA A 288 4.00 -13.55 -12.19
CA ALA A 288 3.84 -12.11 -12.07
C ALA A 288 5.13 -11.42 -11.57
N GLU A 289 5.82 -11.98 -10.57
CA GLU A 289 7.13 -11.51 -10.08
C GLU A 289 8.16 -11.50 -11.22
N ASN A 290 8.20 -12.57 -12.01
CA ASN A 290 9.15 -12.71 -13.11
C ASN A 290 9.04 -11.60 -14.17
N SER A 291 7.93 -10.86 -14.22
CA SER A 291 7.79 -9.68 -15.06
C SER A 291 8.71 -8.51 -14.66
N PHE A 292 9.29 -8.54 -13.46
CA PHE A 292 10.21 -7.56 -12.91
C PHE A 292 11.69 -7.99 -12.97
N ILE A 293 12.00 -9.17 -13.53
CA ILE A 293 13.39 -9.61 -13.71
C ILE A 293 14.06 -8.79 -14.81
N GLN A 294 15.31 -8.35 -14.55
CA GLN A 294 16.14 -7.57 -15.48
C GLN A 294 17.28 -8.40 -16.09
#